data_AF-A0A4P5SVX2-F1
#
_entry.id   AF-A0A4P5SVX2-F1
#
_cell.length_a   1.000
_cell.length_b   1.000
_cell.length_c   1.000
_cell.angle_alpha   90.00
_cell.angle_beta   90.00
_cell.angle_gamma   90.00
#
_symmetry.space_group_name_H-M   'P 1'
#
loop_
_entity.id
_entity.type
_entity.pdbx_description
1 polymer ?
#
loop_
_entity_poly.entity_id
_entity_poly.type
_entity_poly.pdbx_seq_one_letter_code
_entity_poly.pdbx_strand_id
1 'polypeptide(L)'
;MKVGRVLECQKDGPDAKVLKELFRKCAPDIEASVATMSNKPNLLKECGIAARNLLAEGCAHVVIVWDLFPTDWGDALQQSDRTPCLHQDRARVLQSLRSAGVDESRVALVAITYMLETWLLADKQAIARFLSAQLGRKIITQRAGKADPTTEKSPKDALSEAFERNDHPHYRDSVHALKIAQQLVSLRNLQKRPDFDRFWQKATQRT
;
A
#
# COMPACT_ATOMS: atom_id res chain seq x y z
N MET A 1 13.46 -15.08 -9.45
CA MET A 1 12.17 -15.53 -8.87
C MET A 1 11.09 -14.55 -9.28
N LYS A 2 9.87 -14.99 -9.57
CA LYS A 2 8.74 -14.13 -9.95
C LYS A 2 7.64 -14.12 -8.89
N VAL A 3 7.12 -12.95 -8.57
CA VAL A 3 6.08 -12.74 -7.55
C VAL A 3 4.85 -12.12 -8.15
N GLY A 4 3.69 -12.72 -7.92
CA GLY A 4 2.41 -12.17 -8.32
C GLY A 4 1.91 -11.17 -7.28
N ARG A 5 1.24 -10.11 -7.72
CA ARG A 5 0.59 -9.16 -6.82
C ARG A 5 -0.86 -8.98 -7.22
N VAL A 6 -1.79 -9.14 -6.29
CA VAL A 6 -3.20 -8.80 -6.49
C VAL A 6 -3.49 -7.55 -5.66
N LEU A 7 -3.91 -6.47 -6.30
CA LEU A 7 -4.06 -5.17 -5.67
C LEU A 7 -5.52 -4.71 -5.73
N GLU A 8 -6.00 -4.08 -4.66
CA GLU A 8 -7.35 -3.51 -4.60
C GLU A 8 -7.57 -2.42 -5.66
N CYS A 9 -6.54 -1.63 -5.95
CA CYS A 9 -6.65 -0.39 -6.70
C CYS A 9 -6.95 -0.58 -8.20
N GLN A 10 -7.18 0.54 -8.89
CA GLN A 10 -7.32 0.59 -10.35
C GLN A 10 -6.00 0.25 -11.07
N LYS A 11 -6.14 -0.24 -12.31
CA LYS A 11 -5.01 -0.44 -13.22
C LYS A 11 -4.31 0.90 -13.45
N ASP A 12 -2.98 0.90 -13.29
CA ASP A 12 -2.13 2.09 -13.44
C ASP A 12 -2.50 3.28 -12.52
N GLY A 13 -3.28 3.02 -11.45
CA GLY A 13 -3.61 3.99 -10.41
C GLY A 13 -2.41 4.36 -9.53
N PRO A 14 -2.59 5.34 -8.62
CA PRO A 14 -1.52 5.79 -7.71
C PRO A 14 -0.90 4.65 -6.91
N ASP A 15 -1.74 3.81 -6.28
CA ASP A 15 -1.28 2.72 -5.44
C ASP A 15 -0.52 1.66 -6.23
N ALA A 16 -1.01 1.29 -7.42
CA ALA A 16 -0.33 0.34 -8.30
C ALA A 16 1.10 0.81 -8.64
N LYS A 17 1.25 2.11 -8.91
CA LYS A 17 2.53 2.74 -9.23
C LYS A 17 3.44 2.80 -8.00
N VAL A 18 2.92 3.20 -6.85
CA VAL A 18 3.71 3.27 -5.61
C VAL A 18 4.12 1.87 -5.14
N LEU A 19 3.22 0.90 -5.13
CA LEU A 19 3.54 -0.49 -4.77
C LEU A 19 4.55 -1.11 -5.73
N LYS A 20 4.52 -0.77 -7.03
CA LYS A 20 5.58 -1.14 -7.97
C LYS A 20 6.93 -0.56 -7.57
N GLU A 21 7.00 0.73 -7.22
CA GLU A 21 8.24 1.37 -6.80
C GLU A 21 8.76 0.81 -5.46
N LEU A 22 7.88 0.61 -4.49
CA LEU A 22 8.23 0.01 -3.20
C LEU A 22 8.72 -1.41 -3.37
N PHE A 23 8.02 -2.24 -4.15
CA PHE A 23 8.46 -3.61 -4.44
C PHE A 23 9.86 -3.63 -5.06
N ARG A 24 10.11 -2.77 -6.06
CA ARG A 24 11.43 -2.63 -6.70
C ARG A 24 12.53 -2.26 -5.70
N LYS A 25 12.24 -1.41 -4.72
CA LYS A 25 13.19 -1.04 -3.66
C LYS A 25 13.39 -2.15 -2.62
N CYS A 26 12.35 -2.94 -2.32
CA CYS A 26 12.42 -4.06 -1.37
C CYS A 26 13.20 -5.26 -1.96
N ALA A 27 12.95 -5.56 -3.23
CA ALA A 27 13.46 -6.73 -3.92
C ALA A 27 13.81 -6.39 -5.38
N PRO A 28 14.95 -5.72 -5.62
CA PRO A 28 15.34 -5.26 -6.96
C PRO A 28 15.56 -6.42 -7.94
N ASP A 29 15.92 -7.60 -7.44
CA ASP A 29 16.24 -8.79 -8.26
C ASP A 29 15.04 -9.74 -8.44
N ILE A 30 13.85 -9.36 -7.96
CA ILE A 30 12.63 -10.16 -8.06
C ILE A 30 11.73 -9.58 -9.14
N GLU A 31 11.36 -10.42 -10.11
CA GLU A 31 10.37 -10.06 -11.12
C GLU A 31 8.97 -10.02 -10.50
N ALA A 32 8.11 -9.12 -10.98
CA ALA A 32 6.76 -8.98 -10.44
C ALA A 32 5.69 -8.88 -11.54
N SER A 33 4.69 -9.77 -11.47
CA SER A 33 3.42 -9.60 -12.18
C SER A 33 2.41 -8.87 -11.27
N VAL A 34 1.39 -8.25 -11.87
CA VAL A 34 0.33 -7.57 -11.13
C VAL A 34 -1.04 -7.77 -11.77
N ALA A 35 -2.04 -7.99 -10.93
CA ALA A 35 -3.46 -7.94 -11.25
C ALA A 35 -4.14 -6.91 -10.33
N THR A 36 -4.94 -6.02 -10.90
CA THR A 36 -5.62 -4.93 -10.19
C THR A 36 -7.13 -5.14 -10.21
N MET A 37 -7.78 -5.02 -9.06
CA MET A 37 -9.20 -5.36 -8.87
C MET A 37 -10.14 -4.14 -8.88
N SER A 38 -9.59 -2.93 -9.01
CA SER A 38 -10.28 -1.64 -9.04
C SER A 38 -10.95 -1.19 -7.74
N ASN A 39 -11.49 -2.11 -6.92
CA ASN A 39 -12.04 -1.82 -5.59
C ASN A 39 -12.02 -3.05 -4.67
N LYS A 40 -12.25 -2.83 -3.36
CA LYS A 40 -12.31 -3.89 -2.34
C LYS A 40 -13.35 -4.97 -2.60
N PRO A 41 -14.63 -4.67 -2.94
CA PRO A 41 -15.61 -5.71 -3.24
C PRO A 41 -15.15 -6.69 -4.33
N ASN A 42 -14.59 -6.18 -5.42
CA ASN A 42 -14.04 -7.00 -6.50
C ASN A 42 -12.85 -7.83 -6.00
N LEU A 43 -11.94 -7.23 -5.22
CA LEU A 43 -10.83 -7.97 -4.63
C LEU A 43 -11.31 -9.14 -3.77
N LEU A 44 -12.24 -8.90 -2.85
CA LEU A 44 -12.76 -9.94 -1.95
C LEU A 44 -13.47 -11.08 -2.70
N LYS A 45 -14.06 -10.79 -3.87
CA LYS A 45 -14.77 -11.77 -4.69
C LYS A 45 -13.86 -12.52 -5.66
N GLU A 46 -12.93 -11.81 -6.32
CA GLU A 46 -12.25 -12.28 -7.54
C GLU A 46 -10.74 -12.51 -7.36
N CYS A 47 -10.16 -12.17 -6.20
CA CYS A 47 -8.72 -12.34 -5.97
C CYS A 47 -8.23 -13.78 -6.14
N GLY A 48 -9.07 -14.79 -5.88
CA GLY A 48 -8.73 -16.20 -6.10
C GLY A 48 -8.43 -16.53 -7.57
N ILE A 49 -9.26 -16.03 -8.48
CA ILE A 49 -9.07 -16.22 -9.93
C ILE A 49 -7.80 -15.50 -10.38
N ALA A 50 -7.59 -14.26 -9.92
CA ALA A 50 -6.39 -13.49 -10.22
C ALA A 50 -5.12 -14.19 -9.71
N ALA A 51 -5.14 -14.70 -8.47
CA ALA A 51 -4.02 -15.43 -7.88
C ALA A 51 -3.71 -16.71 -8.67
N ARG A 52 -4.73 -17.50 -9.03
CA ARG A 52 -4.56 -18.69 -9.87
C ARG A 52 -3.87 -18.36 -11.19
N ASN A 53 -4.32 -17.30 -11.87
CA ASN A 53 -3.75 -16.90 -13.17
C ASN A 53 -2.28 -16.47 -13.01
N LEU A 54 -1.96 -15.68 -11.97
CA LEU A 54 -0.57 -15.27 -11.68
C LEU A 54 0.33 -16.49 -11.40
N LEU A 55 -0.16 -17.49 -10.66
CA LEU A 55 0.58 -18.72 -10.41
C LEU A 55 0.79 -19.53 -11.70
N ALA A 56 -0.20 -19.58 -12.58
CA ALA A 56 -0.10 -20.22 -13.90
C ALA A 56 0.88 -19.49 -14.83
N GLU A 57 1.05 -18.17 -14.69
CA GLU A 57 2.08 -17.36 -15.36
C GLU A 57 3.51 -17.55 -14.81
N GLY A 58 3.71 -18.53 -13.92
CA GLY A 58 5.01 -18.87 -13.35
C GLY A 58 5.41 -18.06 -12.12
N CYS A 59 4.47 -17.35 -11.47
CA CYS A 59 4.78 -16.73 -10.18
C CYS A 59 5.02 -17.81 -9.11
N ALA A 60 6.10 -17.69 -8.35
CA ALA A 60 6.44 -18.59 -7.26
C ALA A 60 5.43 -18.49 -6.10
N HIS A 61 4.99 -17.27 -5.80
CA HIS A 61 3.96 -16.97 -4.81
C HIS A 61 3.21 -15.69 -5.20
N VAL A 62 2.09 -15.43 -4.52
CA VAL A 62 1.25 -14.25 -4.74
C VAL A 62 1.09 -13.46 -3.44
N VAL A 63 1.17 -12.13 -3.52
CA VAL A 63 0.84 -11.22 -2.41
C VAL A 63 -0.44 -10.47 -2.76
N ILE A 64 -1.45 -10.57 -1.90
CA ILE A 64 -2.71 -9.85 -2.01
C ILE A 64 -2.67 -8.65 -1.07
N VAL A 65 -2.83 -7.43 -1.61
CA VAL A 65 -2.73 -6.17 -0.87
C VAL A 65 -4.03 -5.37 -0.98
N TRP A 66 -4.56 -4.93 0.16
CA TRP A 66 -5.78 -4.12 0.23
C TRP A 66 -5.75 -3.18 1.44
N ASP A 67 -6.60 -2.15 1.41
CA ASP A 67 -6.78 -1.22 2.52
C ASP A 67 -7.83 -1.75 3.49
N LEU A 68 -7.48 -1.85 4.77
CA LEU A 68 -8.43 -2.28 5.80
C LEU A 68 -9.45 -1.17 6.02
N PHE A 69 -8.99 0.05 6.32
CA PHE A 69 -9.81 1.24 6.55
C PHE A 69 -9.64 2.28 5.41
N PRO A 70 -10.24 2.09 4.22
CA PRO A 70 -10.21 3.10 3.17
C PRO A 70 -10.93 4.38 3.63
N THR A 71 -10.31 5.55 3.44
CA THR A 71 -10.86 6.85 3.88
C THR A 71 -12.13 7.26 3.13
N ASP A 72 -12.33 6.72 1.93
CA ASP A 72 -13.37 7.14 1.00
C ASP A 72 -14.77 6.64 1.41
N TRP A 73 -14.90 6.05 2.60
CA TRP A 73 -16.11 5.36 3.08
C TRP A 73 -17.00 6.19 4.02
N GLY A 74 -16.69 7.46 4.29
CA GLY A 74 -17.57 8.42 4.98
C GLY A 74 -18.28 7.91 6.25
N ASP A 75 -19.43 8.51 6.58
CA ASP A 75 -20.31 8.12 7.71
C ASP A 75 -21.04 6.78 7.51
N ALA A 76 -20.91 6.16 6.33
CA ALA A 76 -21.61 4.92 5.96
C ALA A 76 -21.17 3.69 6.79
N LEU A 77 -20.09 3.82 7.58
CA LEU A 77 -19.60 2.80 8.49
C LEU A 77 -20.28 2.78 9.86
N GLN A 78 -21.05 3.80 10.23
CA GLN A 78 -21.75 3.80 11.52
C GLN A 78 -23.08 3.04 11.51
N GLN A 79 -23.59 2.63 10.34
CA GLN A 79 -24.95 2.11 10.20
C GLN A 79 -25.08 0.74 9.52
N SER A 80 -23.99 0.02 9.23
CA SER A 80 -24.11 -1.29 8.58
C SER A 80 -23.04 -2.30 8.99
N ASP A 81 -23.35 -3.57 8.71
CA ASP A 81 -22.50 -4.78 8.64
C ASP A 81 -21.21 -4.64 7.79
N ARG A 82 -20.85 -3.42 7.39
CA ARG A 82 -19.69 -3.04 6.59
C ARG A 82 -18.55 -2.42 7.39
N THR A 83 -18.61 -2.45 8.73
CA THR A 83 -17.49 -2.03 9.58
C THR A 83 -16.21 -2.79 9.15
N PRO A 84 -15.10 -2.09 8.85
CA PRO A 84 -13.87 -2.75 8.44
C PRO A 84 -13.43 -3.80 9.45
N CYS A 85 -13.32 -5.05 8.98
CA CYS A 85 -13.00 -6.18 9.83
C CYS A 85 -11.99 -7.08 9.14
N LEU A 86 -10.76 -7.07 9.66
CA LEU A 86 -9.67 -7.88 9.11
C LEU A 86 -10.02 -9.37 9.08
N HIS A 87 -10.74 -9.85 10.09
CA HIS A 87 -11.17 -11.24 10.15
C HIS A 87 -12.13 -11.59 8.99
N GLN A 88 -13.12 -10.73 8.73
CA GLN A 88 -14.09 -10.94 7.65
C GLN A 88 -13.47 -10.79 6.27
N ASP A 89 -12.63 -9.77 6.05
CA ASP A 89 -11.89 -9.58 4.81
C ASP A 89 -11.02 -10.81 4.52
N ARG A 90 -10.25 -11.25 5.52
CA ARG A 90 -9.42 -12.45 5.42
C ARG A 90 -10.26 -13.67 5.08
N ALA A 91 -11.38 -13.90 5.77
CA ALA A 91 -12.25 -15.04 5.50
C ALA A 91 -12.78 -15.03 4.06
N ARG A 92 -13.17 -13.86 3.54
CA ARG A 92 -13.64 -13.70 2.15
C ARG A 92 -12.54 -13.94 1.12
N VAL A 93 -11.34 -13.40 1.36
CA VAL A 93 -10.17 -13.66 0.49
C VAL A 93 -9.84 -15.15 0.47
N LEU A 94 -9.76 -15.80 1.65
CA LEU A 94 -9.49 -17.25 1.73
C LEU A 94 -10.59 -18.07 1.03
N GLN A 95 -11.85 -17.68 1.17
CA GLN A 95 -12.94 -18.33 0.46
C GLN A 95 -12.80 -18.19 -1.06
N SER A 96 -12.46 -17.00 -1.56
CA SER A 96 -12.19 -16.78 -2.99
C SER A 96 -11.05 -17.66 -3.50
N LEU A 97 -9.95 -17.80 -2.73
CA LEU A 97 -8.81 -18.66 -3.06
C LEU A 97 -9.21 -20.13 -3.15
N ARG A 98 -9.95 -20.64 -2.15
CA ARG A 98 -10.46 -22.03 -2.14
C ARG A 98 -11.36 -22.31 -3.33
N SER A 99 -12.30 -21.41 -3.61
CA SER A 99 -13.20 -21.53 -4.76
C SER A 99 -12.46 -21.54 -6.09
N ALA A 100 -11.29 -20.93 -6.18
CA ALA A 100 -10.42 -20.95 -7.36
C ALA A 100 -9.43 -22.13 -7.39
N GLY A 101 -9.41 -22.98 -6.37
CA GLY A 101 -8.46 -24.10 -6.26
C GLY A 101 -7.01 -23.66 -6.02
N VAL A 102 -6.80 -22.50 -5.41
CA VAL A 102 -5.46 -21.97 -5.12
C VAL A 102 -4.96 -22.51 -3.79
N ASP A 103 -3.71 -23.01 -3.77
CA ASP A 103 -3.01 -23.36 -2.54
C ASP A 103 -2.70 -22.10 -1.70
N GLU A 104 -3.38 -21.98 -0.56
CA GLU A 104 -3.23 -20.86 0.37
C GLU A 104 -1.78 -20.69 0.87
N SER A 105 -0.98 -21.75 0.90
CA SER A 105 0.43 -21.67 1.35
C SER A 105 1.31 -20.84 0.41
N ARG A 106 0.89 -20.71 -0.85
CA ARG A 106 1.56 -19.90 -1.88
C ARG A 106 1.05 -18.47 -1.95
N VAL A 107 0.19 -18.07 -1.00
CA VAL A 107 -0.47 -16.76 -1.01
C VAL A 107 -0.25 -16.05 0.33
N ALA A 108 0.23 -14.82 0.25
CA ALA A 108 0.39 -13.95 1.39
C ALA A 108 -0.67 -12.85 1.38
N LEU A 109 -1.19 -12.53 2.57
CA LEU A 109 -2.21 -11.52 2.76
C LEU A 109 -1.64 -10.30 3.49
N VAL A 110 -1.79 -9.13 2.89
CA VAL A 110 -1.30 -7.86 3.42
C VAL A 110 -2.45 -6.85 3.44
N ALA A 111 -3.04 -6.66 4.61
CA ALA A 111 -3.95 -5.54 4.85
C ALA A 111 -3.12 -4.33 5.30
N ILE A 112 -3.18 -3.24 4.53
CA ILE A 112 -2.68 -1.93 4.95
C ILE A 112 -3.69 -1.38 5.95
N THR A 113 -3.24 -0.86 7.09
CA THR A 113 -4.18 -0.49 8.17
C THR A 113 -5.15 0.59 7.69
N TYR A 114 -4.66 1.74 7.21
CA TYR A 114 -5.53 2.79 6.68
C TYR A 114 -5.43 2.85 5.17
N MET A 115 -4.38 3.50 4.67
CA MET A 115 -4.10 3.63 3.24
C MET A 115 -2.60 3.58 3.00
N LEU A 116 -2.22 3.40 1.74
CA LEU A 116 -0.85 3.44 1.29
C LEU A 116 -0.13 4.76 1.67
N GLU A 117 -0.82 5.89 1.74
CA GLU A 117 -0.26 7.17 2.20
C GLU A 117 0.35 7.11 3.60
N THR A 118 -0.13 6.21 4.48
CA THR A 118 0.48 6.02 5.81
C THR A 118 1.94 5.56 5.73
N TRP A 119 2.32 4.86 4.65
CA TRP A 119 3.69 4.46 4.40
C TRP A 119 4.53 5.63 3.89
N LEU A 120 3.96 6.49 3.04
CA LEU A 120 4.63 7.70 2.57
C LEU A 120 4.92 8.67 3.73
N LEU A 121 3.95 8.83 4.64
CA LEU A 121 4.09 9.65 5.85
C LEU A 121 5.16 9.15 6.82
N ALA A 122 5.45 7.85 6.81
CA ALA A 122 6.45 7.28 7.71
C ALA A 122 7.86 7.85 7.46
N ASP A 123 8.18 8.26 6.21
CA ASP A 123 9.44 8.94 5.89
C ASP A 123 9.22 10.43 5.57
N LYS A 124 9.15 11.24 6.63
CA LYS A 124 9.10 12.70 6.53
C LYS A 124 10.25 13.29 5.69
N GLN A 125 11.42 12.64 5.67
CA GLN A 125 12.55 13.11 4.87
C GLN A 125 12.30 12.94 3.38
N ALA A 126 11.60 11.89 2.96
CA ALA A 126 11.23 11.71 1.55
C ALA A 126 10.27 12.81 1.08
N ILE A 127 9.30 13.17 1.92
CA ILE A 127 8.37 14.28 1.66
C ILE A 127 9.14 15.61 1.55
N ALA A 128 10.03 15.91 2.49
CA ALA A 128 10.83 17.12 2.42
C ALA A 128 11.79 17.17 1.23
N ARG A 129 12.39 16.04 0.83
CA ARG A 129 13.20 15.97 -0.40
C ARG A 129 12.37 16.27 -1.63
N PHE A 130 11.17 15.69 -1.73
CA PHE A 130 10.24 15.95 -2.81
C PHE A 130 9.87 17.44 -2.87
N LEU A 131 9.40 18.01 -1.77
CA LEU A 131 9.02 19.43 -1.70
C LEU A 131 10.20 20.36 -1.96
N SER A 132 11.39 20.03 -1.45
CA SER A 132 12.60 20.83 -1.71
C SER A 132 12.94 20.89 -3.20
N ALA A 133 12.83 19.74 -3.89
CA ALA A 133 13.07 19.66 -5.31
C ALA A 133 12.01 20.42 -6.13
N GLN A 134 10.74 20.39 -5.72
CA GLN A 134 9.67 21.12 -6.41
C GLN A 134 9.75 22.64 -6.20
N LEU A 135 10.10 23.09 -4.98
CA LEU A 135 10.08 24.50 -4.61
C LEU A 135 11.42 25.22 -4.84
N GLY A 136 12.48 24.50 -5.20
CA GLY A 136 13.81 25.09 -5.38
C GLY A 136 14.44 25.65 -4.10
N ARG A 137 13.92 25.27 -2.92
CA ARG A 137 14.43 25.71 -1.61
C ARG A 137 14.50 24.53 -0.65
N LYS A 138 15.41 24.58 0.32
CA LYS A 138 15.55 23.52 1.33
C LYS A 138 14.37 23.50 2.29
N ILE A 139 13.61 22.42 2.29
CA ILE A 139 12.61 22.11 3.33
C ILE A 139 13.29 21.29 4.42
N ILE A 140 13.23 21.80 5.65
CA ILE A 140 13.76 21.10 6.82
C ILE A 140 12.58 20.46 7.54
N THR A 141 12.55 19.13 7.56
CA THR A 141 11.59 18.42 8.42
C THR A 141 11.89 18.78 9.87
N GLN A 142 10.89 19.20 10.65
CA GLN A 142 11.02 19.13 12.10
C GLN A 142 11.35 17.68 12.49
N ARG A 143 12.28 17.49 13.45
CA ARG A 143 12.55 16.18 14.03
C ARG A 143 11.21 15.54 14.38
N ALA A 144 11.04 14.26 14.05
CA ALA A 144 9.79 13.55 14.31
C ALA A 144 9.35 13.82 15.76
N GLY A 145 8.30 14.64 15.93
CA GLY A 145 7.60 14.71 17.20
C GLY A 145 7.11 13.31 17.56
N LYS A 146 6.79 13.08 18.84
CA LYS A 146 6.30 11.80 19.38
C LYS A 146 5.06 11.21 18.67
N ALA A 147 4.45 11.92 17.73
CA ALA A 147 3.38 11.40 16.89
C ALA A 147 3.88 10.18 16.10
N ASP A 148 3.43 9.02 16.54
CA ASP A 148 3.69 7.75 15.89
C ASP A 148 2.97 7.74 14.53
N PRO A 149 3.69 7.66 13.40
CA PRO A 149 3.02 7.55 12.11
C PRO A 149 2.08 6.33 12.05
N THR A 150 2.26 5.30 12.89
CA THR A 150 1.36 4.13 12.94
C THR A 150 -0.06 4.46 13.36
N THR A 151 -0.32 5.59 14.02
CA THR A 151 -1.65 5.98 14.51
C THR A 151 -2.40 6.96 13.61
N GLU A 152 -1.79 7.44 12.52
CA GLU A 152 -2.44 8.38 11.60
C GLU A 152 -3.59 7.72 10.84
N LYS A 153 -4.82 8.22 11.06
CA LYS A 153 -6.06 7.68 10.49
C LYS A 153 -6.50 8.42 9.22
N SER A 154 -6.02 9.65 9.04
CA SER A 154 -6.31 10.51 7.90
C SER A 154 -5.02 10.86 7.15
N PRO A 155 -4.35 9.88 6.53
CA PRO A 155 -3.02 10.09 5.97
C PRO A 155 -2.99 11.04 4.77
N LYS A 156 -4.09 11.15 4.02
CA LYS A 156 -4.20 12.15 2.93
C LYS A 156 -4.23 13.58 3.49
N ASP A 157 -5.02 13.82 4.53
CA ASP A 157 -5.08 15.13 5.20
C ASP A 157 -3.73 15.51 5.80
N ALA A 158 -3.06 14.58 6.49
CA ALA A 158 -1.74 14.81 7.05
C ALA A 158 -0.67 15.13 5.97
N LEU A 159 -0.73 14.49 4.79
CA LEU A 159 0.12 14.85 3.65
C LEU A 159 -0.23 16.23 3.11
N SER A 160 -1.50 16.56 3.00
CA SER A 160 -1.98 17.86 2.54
C SER A 160 -1.54 18.99 3.46
N GLU A 161 -1.69 18.84 4.78
CA GLU A 161 -1.15 19.79 5.75
C GLU A 161 0.36 19.96 5.61
N ALA A 162 1.10 18.88 5.35
CA ALA A 162 2.54 18.96 5.14
C ALA A 162 2.90 19.75 3.87
N PHE A 163 2.08 19.66 2.81
CA PHE A 163 2.27 20.42 1.58
C PHE A 163 1.93 21.90 1.79
N GLU A 164 0.78 22.19 2.40
CA GLU A 164 0.28 23.55 2.66
C GLU A 164 1.21 24.33 3.60
N ARG A 165 1.72 23.71 4.68
CA ARG A 165 2.72 24.31 5.57
C ARG A 165 4.02 24.72 4.86
N ASN A 166 4.27 24.22 3.66
CA ASN A 166 5.45 24.51 2.87
C ASN A 166 5.13 25.30 1.59
N ASP A 167 3.99 26.00 1.56
CA ASP A 167 3.54 26.84 0.43
C ASP A 167 3.42 26.06 -0.89
N HIS A 168 3.19 24.75 -0.80
CA HIS A 168 2.94 23.91 -1.95
C HIS A 168 1.42 23.65 -2.08
N PRO A 169 0.87 23.62 -3.31
CA PRO A 169 -0.51 23.19 -3.52
C PRO A 169 -0.82 21.85 -2.83
N HIS A 170 -2.08 21.67 -2.44
CA HIS A 170 -2.59 20.48 -1.74
C HIS A 170 -2.09 19.14 -2.34
N TYR A 171 -1.95 18.12 -1.49
CA TYR A 171 -1.50 16.80 -1.93
C TYR A 171 -2.53 16.16 -2.89
N ARG A 172 -2.03 15.50 -3.94
CA ARG A 172 -2.81 14.79 -4.95
C ARG A 172 -2.12 13.46 -5.22
N ASP A 173 -2.73 12.36 -4.82
CA ASP A 173 -2.19 11.00 -4.95
C ASP A 173 -1.69 10.68 -6.38
N SER A 174 -2.52 10.95 -7.38
CA SER A 174 -2.25 10.80 -8.81
C SER A 174 -1.03 11.56 -9.33
N VAL A 175 -0.58 12.61 -8.62
CA VAL A 175 0.53 13.46 -9.02
C VAL A 175 1.76 13.25 -8.14
N HIS A 176 1.56 13.10 -6.83
CA HIS A 176 2.62 13.23 -5.84
C HIS A 176 3.04 11.89 -5.24
N ALA A 177 2.15 10.91 -5.09
CA ALA A 177 2.42 9.68 -4.33
C ALA A 177 3.67 8.94 -4.85
N LEU A 178 3.72 8.68 -6.16
CA LEU A 178 4.87 8.04 -6.79
C LEU A 178 6.14 8.88 -6.67
N LYS A 179 6.04 10.20 -6.84
CA LYS A 179 7.21 11.10 -6.74
C LYS A 179 7.80 11.09 -5.34
N ILE A 180 6.97 11.08 -4.30
CA ILE A 180 7.40 10.93 -2.91
C ILE A 180 8.05 9.55 -2.71
N ALA A 181 7.42 8.48 -3.19
CA ALA A 181 7.98 7.13 -3.09
C ALA A 181 9.36 7.02 -3.75
N GLN A 182 9.58 7.68 -4.89
CA GLN A 182 10.87 7.72 -5.57
C GLN A 182 11.95 8.42 -4.72
N GLN A 183 11.58 9.39 -3.87
CA GLN A 183 12.50 10.06 -2.94
C GLN A 183 12.88 9.22 -1.72
N LEU A 184 12.34 8.01 -1.53
CA LEU A 184 12.76 7.11 -0.45
C LEU A 184 14.18 6.61 -0.69
N VAL A 185 15.10 7.03 0.19
CA VAL A 185 16.51 6.60 0.19
C VAL A 185 16.69 5.30 0.98
N SER A 186 15.94 5.17 2.08
CA SER A 186 15.93 3.99 2.93
C SER A 186 14.50 3.65 3.32
N LEU A 187 14.20 2.37 3.41
CA LEU A 187 12.87 1.88 3.81
C LEU A 187 12.78 1.62 5.32
N ARG A 188 13.83 1.91 6.10
CA ARG A 188 13.87 1.69 7.56
C ARG A 188 12.72 2.37 8.31
N ASN A 189 12.31 3.56 7.91
CA ASN A 189 11.20 4.24 8.57
C ASN A 189 9.85 3.60 8.25
N LEU A 190 9.68 3.07 7.03
CA LEU A 190 8.49 2.32 6.66
C LEU A 190 8.45 0.97 7.39
N GLN A 191 9.59 0.28 7.53
CA GLN A 191 9.71 -1.00 8.27
C GLN A 191 9.36 -0.90 9.77
N LYS A 192 9.31 0.30 10.36
CA LYS A 192 8.80 0.47 11.72
C LYS A 192 7.28 0.27 11.80
N ARG A 193 6.58 0.28 10.66
CA ARG A 193 5.15 -0.01 10.60
C ARG A 193 4.91 -1.51 10.45
N PRO A 194 4.06 -2.12 11.29
CA PRO A 194 3.79 -3.56 11.20
C PRO A 194 3.18 -4.02 9.87
N ASP A 195 2.33 -3.18 9.24
CA ASP A 195 1.70 -3.51 7.96
C ASP A 195 2.71 -3.47 6.79
N PHE A 196 3.60 -2.49 6.78
CA PHE A 196 4.69 -2.42 5.80
C PHE A 196 5.75 -3.51 6.03
N ASP A 197 6.13 -3.79 7.28
CA ASP A 197 7.09 -4.87 7.57
C ASP A 197 6.54 -6.23 7.11
N ARG A 198 5.25 -6.48 7.34
CA ARG A 198 4.56 -7.66 6.78
C ARG A 198 4.59 -7.65 5.25
N PHE A 199 4.27 -6.53 4.61
CA PHE A 199 4.39 -6.39 3.16
C PHE A 199 5.80 -6.77 2.68
N TRP A 200 6.82 -6.20 3.32
CA TRP A 200 8.22 -6.44 3.00
C TRP A 200 8.57 -7.93 3.10
N GLN A 201 8.34 -8.55 4.26
CA GLN A 201 8.68 -9.96 4.50
C GLN A 201 7.97 -10.87 3.50
N LYS A 202 6.68 -10.62 3.24
CA LYS A 202 5.88 -11.43 2.32
C LYS A 202 6.24 -11.22 0.85
N ALA A 203 6.52 -9.99 0.44
CA ALA A 203 6.95 -9.66 -0.92
C ALA A 203 8.35 -10.18 -1.26
N THR A 204 9.22 -10.30 -0.26
CA THR A 204 10.62 -10.69 -0.44
C THR A 204 10.92 -12.13 -0.03
N GLN A 205 9.97 -12.84 0.59
CA GLN A 205 10.18 -14.13 1.28
C GLN A 205 11.35 -14.14 2.27
N ARG A 206 11.74 -12.97 2.79
CA ARG A 206 12.75 -12.87 3.84
C ARG A 206 12.11 -13.26 5.16
N THR A 207 12.63 -14.31 5.76
CA THR A 207 12.27 -14.78 7.11
C THR A 207 13.03 -13.96 8.14
#